data_AF-A0A239KQS3-F1
#
_entry.id   AF-A0A239KQS3-F1
#
_cell.length_a   1.000
_cell.length_b   1.000
_cell.length_c   1.000
_cell.angle_alpha   90.00
_cell.angle_beta   90.00
_cell.angle_gamma   90.00
#
_symmetry.space_group_name_H-M   'P 1'
#
loop_
_entity.id
_entity.type
_entity.pdbx_description
1 polymer ?
#
loop_
_entity_poly.entity_id
_entity_poly.type
_entity_poly.pdbx_seq_one_letter_code
_entity_poly.pdbx_strand_id
1 'polypeptide(L)'
;MENTPMQKISFLVLRIMGSLIFIAAGFNHLLNTVGAAARLEKASFGFLATWIAPAETLIVLSGIGLLLGGFMLLAGFQTRLAAMLLLLILLPITLTVQVANPTGAGPLFKNVALIGMLLFFLVNGAMYYGLDQSRRRKSNSRLNSLRRGRDISVLATGLLLLLGACAMGTSVAQSGPQQLAETNPKNNYAVLISQPNHLKAAVNTAETITSHSTYNRGSLVVMACGRSVEAFVKGSNMEAEFKKGQAAGITYKVCGMSLKQFNIDPGTLVEGVDIVPNGLTYMFDLQQQGYVTVEL
;
A
#
# COMPACT_ATOMS: atom_id res chain seq x y z
N MET A 1 -32.50 7.34 16.91
CA MET A 1 -31.79 6.24 16.23
C MET A 1 -32.44 4.95 16.71
N GLU A 2 -33.08 4.21 15.81
CA GLU A 2 -33.62 2.90 16.16
C GLU A 2 -32.50 2.01 16.71
N ASN A 3 -32.84 1.14 17.67
CA ASN A 3 -31.89 0.27 18.36
C ASN A 3 -32.05 -1.18 17.88
N THR A 4 -32.08 -1.37 16.55
CA THR A 4 -32.28 -2.71 15.99
C THR A 4 -31.07 -3.60 16.32
N PRO A 5 -31.26 -4.93 16.48
CA PRO A 5 -30.16 -5.86 16.66
C PRO A 5 -29.09 -5.75 15.56
N MET A 6 -29.51 -5.54 14.32
CA MET A 6 -28.62 -5.40 13.16
C MET A 6 -27.72 -4.17 13.26
N GLN A 7 -28.26 -3.02 13.70
CA GLN A 7 -27.43 -1.83 13.95
C GLN A 7 -26.40 -2.08 15.05
N LYS A 8 -26.78 -2.74 16.15
CA LYS A 8 -25.83 -3.07 17.24
C LYS A 8 -24.71 -3.99 16.75
N ILE A 9 -25.03 -4.97 15.92
CA ILE A 9 -24.06 -5.87 15.31
C ILE A 9 -23.15 -5.09 14.35
N SER A 10 -23.68 -4.16 13.55
CA SER A 10 -22.87 -3.36 12.62
C SER A 10 -21.76 -2.58 13.33
N PHE A 11 -22.04 -1.97 14.49
CA PHE A 11 -21.03 -1.28 15.29
C PHE A 11 -19.98 -2.23 15.86
N LEU A 12 -20.40 -3.43 16.28
CA LEU A 12 -19.49 -4.46 16.77
C LEU A 12 -18.57 -4.95 15.65
N VAL A 13 -19.11 -5.25 14.47
CA VAL A 13 -18.35 -5.70 13.31
C VAL A 13 -17.32 -4.65 12.89
N LEU A 14 -17.73 -3.38 12.80
CA LEU A 14 -16.82 -2.27 12.50
C LEU A 14 -15.67 -2.21 13.52
N ARG A 15 -15.97 -2.37 14.81
CA ARG A 15 -14.97 -2.35 15.88
C ARG A 15 -14.00 -3.52 15.76
N ILE A 16 -14.50 -4.75 15.57
CA ILE A 16 -13.66 -5.94 15.46
C ILE A 16 -12.76 -5.84 14.23
N MET A 17 -13.34 -5.59 13.05
CA MET A 17 -12.58 -5.52 11.80
C MET A 17 -11.53 -4.39 11.84
N GLY A 18 -11.93 -3.20 12.31
CA GLY A 18 -11.02 -2.08 12.46
C GLY A 18 -9.87 -2.37 13.43
N SER A 19 -10.16 -3.00 14.56
CA SER A 19 -9.15 -3.36 15.56
C SER A 19 -8.16 -4.40 15.05
N LEU A 20 -8.64 -5.41 14.31
CA LEU A 20 -7.78 -6.44 13.73
C LEU A 20 -6.76 -5.86 12.75
N ILE A 21 -7.12 -4.82 11.99
CA ILE A 21 -6.17 -4.14 11.10
C ILE A 21 -5.04 -3.50 11.89
N PHE A 22 -5.33 -2.82 13.00
CA PHE A 22 -4.31 -2.21 13.86
C PHE A 22 -3.46 -3.25 14.57
N ILE A 23 -4.05 -4.34 15.05
CA ILE A 23 -3.32 -5.44 15.70
C ILE A 23 -2.35 -6.08 14.71
N ALA A 24 -2.82 -6.44 13.51
CA ALA A 24 -1.98 -7.01 12.46
C ALA A 24 -0.86 -6.04 12.05
N ALA A 25 -1.15 -4.75 11.91
CA ALA A 25 -0.14 -3.73 11.65
C ALA A 25 0.88 -3.64 12.78
N GLY A 26 0.44 -3.65 14.04
CA GLY A 26 1.31 -3.62 15.21
C GLY A 26 2.30 -4.79 15.24
N PHE A 27 1.83 -6.02 15.02
CA PHE A 27 2.71 -7.18 14.90
C PHE A 27 3.70 -7.04 13.73
N ASN A 28 3.24 -6.58 12.56
CA ASN A 28 4.12 -6.38 11.42
C ASN A 28 5.22 -5.34 11.70
N HIS A 29 4.91 -4.26 12.43
CA HIS A 29 5.91 -3.26 12.85
C HIS A 29 6.95 -3.83 13.81
N LEU A 30 6.58 -4.77 14.68
CA LEU A 30 7.49 -5.39 15.64
C LEU A 30 8.29 -6.55 15.07
N LEU A 31 7.75 -7.29 14.11
CA LEU A 31 8.43 -8.42 13.47
C LEU A 31 9.31 -7.99 12.29
N ASN A 32 8.92 -6.93 11.57
CA ASN A 32 9.63 -6.42 10.39
C ASN A 32 10.17 -4.99 10.63
N THR A 33 10.75 -4.75 11.81
CA THR A 33 11.27 -3.43 12.24
C THR A 33 12.25 -2.84 11.24
N VAL A 34 13.24 -3.62 10.80
CA VAL A 34 14.30 -3.17 9.87
C VAL A 34 13.72 -2.71 8.53
N GLY A 35 12.81 -3.50 7.97
CA GLY A 35 12.16 -3.16 6.69
C GLY A 35 11.24 -1.93 6.81
N ALA A 36 10.55 -1.77 7.94
CA ALA A 36 9.70 -0.61 8.20
C ALA A 36 10.53 0.67 8.48
N ALA A 37 11.65 0.55 9.20
CA ALA A 37 12.57 1.65 9.45
C ALA A 37 13.24 2.12 8.16
N ALA A 38 13.72 1.20 7.32
CA ALA A 38 14.31 1.53 6.02
C ALA A 38 13.31 2.24 5.09
N ARG A 39 12.01 1.90 5.16
CA ARG A 39 10.96 2.62 4.41
C ARG A 39 10.75 4.04 4.94
N LEU A 40 10.80 4.23 6.26
CA LEU A 40 10.68 5.56 6.87
C LEU A 40 11.88 6.44 6.51
N GLU A 41 13.10 5.91 6.54
CA GLU A 41 14.32 6.63 6.17
C GLU A 41 14.36 7.04 4.70
N LYS A 42 13.83 6.19 3.81
CA LYS A 42 13.73 6.48 2.37
C LYS A 42 12.54 7.38 2.00
N ALA A 43 11.65 7.70 2.94
CA ALA A 43 10.47 8.51 2.65
C ALA A 43 10.85 9.99 2.54
N SER A 44 10.20 10.74 1.64
CA SER A 44 10.54 12.15 1.36
C SER A 44 10.47 13.06 2.59
N PHE A 45 9.65 12.69 3.59
CA PHE A 45 9.55 13.41 4.87
C PHE A 45 10.06 12.58 6.07
N GLY A 46 10.80 11.51 5.83
CA GLY A 46 11.40 10.67 6.88
C GLY A 46 12.33 11.44 7.83
N PHE A 47 12.95 12.50 7.31
CA PHE A 47 13.76 13.45 8.09
C PHE A 47 12.99 14.10 9.25
N LEU A 48 11.70 14.42 9.07
CA LEU A 48 10.89 15.04 10.12
C LEU A 48 10.65 14.10 11.30
N ALA A 49 10.56 12.79 11.02
CA ALA A 49 10.39 11.78 12.07
C ALA A 49 11.72 11.49 12.77
N THR A 50 12.80 11.32 12.02
CA THR A 50 14.13 10.96 12.56
C THR A 50 14.78 12.05 13.41
N TRP A 51 14.32 13.30 13.33
CA TRP A 51 14.69 14.36 14.27
C TRP A 51 14.20 14.14 15.71
N ILE A 52 13.12 13.37 15.89
CA ILE A 52 12.54 13.10 17.22
C ILE A 52 13.26 11.93 17.87
N ALA A 53 13.41 10.83 17.13
CA ALA A 53 14.05 9.60 17.58
C ALA A 53 14.49 8.76 16.37
N PRO A 54 15.42 7.80 16.56
CA PRO A 54 15.82 6.88 15.49
C PRO A 54 14.61 6.14 14.89
N ALA A 55 14.65 5.90 13.58
CA ALA A 55 13.54 5.30 12.84
C ALA A 55 13.11 3.96 13.45
N GLU A 56 14.05 3.10 13.82
CA GLU A 56 13.76 1.82 14.49
C GLU A 56 12.99 2.01 15.80
N THR A 57 13.37 2.99 16.62
CA THR A 57 12.71 3.26 17.90
C THR A 57 11.27 3.74 17.68
N LEU A 58 11.06 4.64 16.72
CA LEU A 58 9.72 5.12 16.36
C LEU A 58 8.83 4.00 15.83
N ILE A 59 9.37 3.12 14.99
CA ILE A 59 8.65 1.97 14.47
C ILE A 59 8.27 0.99 15.59
N VAL A 60 9.18 0.67 16.50
CA VAL A 60 8.89 -0.20 17.65
C VAL A 60 7.83 0.43 18.57
N LEU A 61 7.97 1.71 18.93
CA LEU A 61 7.00 2.42 19.75
C LEU A 61 5.61 2.46 19.08
N SER A 62 5.56 2.71 17.77
CA SER A 62 4.32 2.66 17.00
C SER A 62 3.72 1.25 17.01
N GLY A 63 4.53 0.20 16.87
CA GLY A 63 4.07 -1.20 16.90
C GLY A 63 3.43 -1.56 18.24
N ILE A 64 4.06 -1.20 19.36
CA ILE A 64 3.50 -1.39 20.71
C ILE A 64 2.21 -0.59 20.87
N GLY A 65 2.21 0.68 20.48
CA GLY A 65 1.03 1.55 20.57
C GLY A 65 -0.15 1.05 19.73
N LEU A 66 0.11 0.51 18.54
CA LEU A 66 -0.90 -0.10 17.66
C LEU A 66 -1.49 -1.38 18.27
N LEU A 67 -0.68 -2.22 18.90
CA LEU A 67 -1.16 -3.41 19.60
C LEU A 67 -2.03 -3.03 20.81
N LEU A 68 -1.52 -2.14 21.68
CA LEU A 68 -2.25 -1.70 22.86
C LEU A 68 -3.57 -1.03 22.48
N GLY A 69 -3.53 -0.06 21.57
CA GLY A 69 -4.72 0.63 21.07
C GLY A 69 -5.69 -0.33 20.37
N GLY A 70 -5.18 -1.26 19.56
CA GLY A 70 -5.99 -2.25 18.84
C GLY A 70 -6.72 -3.20 19.79
N PHE A 71 -6.04 -3.76 20.79
CA PHE A 71 -6.68 -4.62 21.79
C PHE A 71 -7.67 -3.86 22.69
N MET A 72 -7.33 -2.63 23.11
CA MET A 72 -8.24 -1.78 23.87
C MET A 72 -9.51 -1.45 23.07
N LEU A 73 -9.37 -1.11 21.78
CA LEU A 73 -10.49 -0.84 20.88
C LEU A 73 -11.34 -2.10 20.67
N LEU A 74 -10.72 -3.26 20.44
CA LEU A 74 -11.40 -4.54 20.24
C LEU A 74 -12.29 -4.89 21.44
N ALA A 75 -11.71 -4.83 22.64
CA ALA A 75 -12.40 -5.08 23.90
C ALA A 75 -13.46 -4.01 24.22
N GLY A 76 -13.45 -2.87 23.53
CA GLY A 76 -14.27 -1.72 23.84
C GLY A 76 -13.95 -1.17 25.24
N PHE A 77 -12.67 -1.14 25.60
CA PHE A 77 -12.14 -0.61 26.86
C PHE A 77 -11.45 0.72 26.62
N GLN A 78 -11.93 1.76 27.31
CA GLN A 78 -11.52 3.16 27.11
C GLN A 78 -11.51 3.54 25.62
N THR A 79 -12.59 3.21 24.91
CA THR A 79 -12.67 3.21 23.44
C THR A 79 -12.24 4.55 22.83
N ARG A 80 -12.58 5.67 23.47
CA ARG A 80 -12.21 7.01 23.00
C ARG A 80 -10.71 7.28 23.11
N LEU A 81 -10.08 6.83 24.21
CA LEU A 81 -8.64 6.96 24.39
C LEU A 81 -7.88 6.02 23.46
N ALA A 82 -8.37 4.79 23.29
CA ALA A 82 -7.83 3.84 22.32
C ALA A 82 -7.87 4.42 20.89
N ALA A 83 -9.01 5.00 20.50
CA ALA A 83 -9.17 5.61 19.19
C ALA A 83 -8.24 6.84 19.01
N MET A 84 -8.11 7.68 20.04
CA MET A 84 -7.19 8.83 20.02
C MET A 84 -5.72 8.39 19.89
N LEU A 85 -5.29 7.39 20.66
CA LEU A 85 -3.94 6.84 20.59
C LEU A 85 -3.63 6.31 19.18
N LEU A 86 -4.52 5.47 18.65
CA LEU A 86 -4.37 4.91 17.29
C LEU A 86 -4.35 6.01 16.23
N LEU A 87 -5.16 7.06 16.39
CA LEU A 87 -5.20 8.18 15.45
C LEU A 87 -3.90 8.99 15.48
N LEU A 88 -3.35 9.24 16.67
CA LEU A 88 -2.10 9.97 16.86
C LEU A 88 -0.89 9.21 16.29
N ILE A 89 -0.95 7.87 16.27
CA ILE A 89 0.08 7.04 15.63
C ILE A 89 -0.11 7.00 14.11
N LEU A 90 -1.35 6.85 13.64
CA LEU A 90 -1.67 6.70 12.22
C LEU A 90 -1.37 7.96 11.40
N LEU A 91 -1.62 9.14 11.96
CA LEU A 91 -1.50 10.41 11.25
C LEU A 91 -0.05 10.73 10.82
N PRO A 92 0.97 10.66 11.70
CA PRO A 92 2.37 10.82 11.29
C PRO A 92 2.82 9.77 10.28
N ILE A 93 2.44 8.50 10.45
CA ILE A 93 2.79 7.41 9.51
C ILE A 93 2.24 7.71 8.11
N THR A 94 1.00 8.20 8.03
CA THR A 94 0.35 8.53 6.77
C THR A 94 1.02 9.72 6.09
N LEU A 95 1.28 10.80 6.83
CA LEU A 95 1.89 12.01 6.28
C LEU A 95 3.34 11.80 5.83
N THR A 96 4.13 11.06 6.61
CA THR A 96 5.57 10.91 6.33
C THR A 96 5.84 9.91 5.21
N VAL A 97 5.09 8.81 5.14
CA VAL A 97 5.39 7.69 4.23
C VAL A 97 4.56 7.72 2.94
N GLN A 98 3.30 8.18 2.99
CA GLN A 98 2.34 7.92 1.91
C GLN A 98 1.93 9.16 1.11
N VAL A 99 2.01 10.37 1.68
CA VAL A 99 1.67 11.60 0.94
C VAL A 99 2.74 11.95 -0.10
N ALA A 100 3.96 11.45 0.05
CA ALA A 100 5.10 11.84 -0.78
C ALA A 100 5.52 10.82 -1.85
N ASN A 101 4.96 9.61 -1.85
CA ASN A 101 5.26 8.56 -2.83
C ASN A 101 4.00 8.23 -3.66
N PRO A 102 3.88 8.73 -4.90
CA PRO A 102 2.69 8.56 -5.74
C PRO A 102 2.55 7.17 -6.40
N THR A 103 3.41 6.20 -6.07
CA THR A 103 3.31 4.82 -6.59
C THR A 103 2.15 4.08 -5.90
N GLY A 104 0.94 4.32 -6.38
CA GLY A 104 -0.31 3.68 -5.96
C GLY A 104 -1.00 4.39 -4.81
N ALA A 105 -2.18 4.97 -5.05
CA ALA A 105 -2.97 5.66 -4.02
C ALA A 105 -3.64 4.70 -2.99
N GLY A 106 -3.57 3.38 -3.20
CA GLY A 106 -4.22 2.37 -2.36
C GLY A 106 -3.84 2.43 -0.87
N PRO A 107 -2.55 2.42 -0.50
CA PRO A 107 -2.12 2.55 0.89
C PRO A 107 -2.62 3.83 1.58
N LEU A 108 -2.71 4.94 0.86
CA LEU A 108 -3.21 6.21 1.38
C LEU A 108 -4.71 6.14 1.68
N PHE A 109 -5.53 5.64 0.75
CA PHE A 109 -6.98 5.54 0.97
C PHE A 109 -7.35 4.57 2.09
N LYS A 110 -6.57 3.50 2.30
CA LYS A 110 -6.72 2.64 3.49
C LYS A 110 -6.58 3.44 4.78
N ASN A 111 -5.57 4.30 4.88
CA ASN A 111 -5.34 5.10 6.07
C ASN A 111 -6.42 6.18 6.26
N VAL A 112 -6.92 6.78 5.17
CA VAL A 112 -8.08 7.69 5.23
C VAL A 112 -9.32 6.98 5.78
N ALA A 113 -9.62 5.76 5.31
CA ALA A 113 -10.74 4.97 5.82
C ALA A 113 -10.57 4.62 7.32
N LEU A 114 -9.35 4.27 7.74
CA LEU A 114 -9.04 4.01 9.15
C LEU A 114 -9.18 5.26 10.01
N ILE A 115 -8.75 6.43 9.54
CA ILE A 115 -8.98 7.71 10.22
C ILE A 115 -10.48 7.95 10.40
N GLY A 116 -11.29 7.77 9.36
CA GLY A 116 -12.74 7.90 9.44
C GLY A 116 -13.37 6.97 10.50
N MET A 117 -12.93 5.71 10.54
CA MET A 117 -13.38 4.74 11.54
C MET A 117 -12.93 5.11 12.97
N LEU A 118 -11.71 5.61 13.15
CA LEU A 118 -11.23 6.07 14.45
C LEU A 118 -11.98 7.31 14.94
N LEU A 119 -12.24 8.28 14.06
CA LEU A 119 -13.07 9.45 14.38
C LEU A 119 -14.49 9.03 14.78
N PHE A 120 -15.06 8.03 14.11
CA PHE A 120 -16.34 7.45 14.51
C PHE A 120 -16.30 6.95 15.96
N PHE A 121 -15.30 6.17 16.36
CA PHE A 121 -15.18 5.66 17.74
C PHE A 121 -14.76 6.74 18.76
N LEU A 122 -14.07 7.79 18.32
CA LEU A 122 -13.72 8.92 19.17
C LEU A 122 -14.97 9.69 19.62
N VAL A 123 -15.91 9.92 18.70
CA VAL A 123 -17.18 10.60 18.98
C VAL A 123 -18.14 9.68 19.72
N ASN A 124 -18.36 8.48 19.19
CA ASN A 124 -19.44 7.59 19.64
C ASN A 124 -19.04 6.65 20.80
N GLY A 125 -17.74 6.39 20.99
CA GLY A 125 -17.26 5.35 21.92
C GLY A 125 -17.65 3.94 21.47
N ALA A 126 -17.58 2.94 22.36
CA ALA A 126 -17.82 1.54 21.99
C ALA A 126 -19.26 1.23 21.54
N MET A 127 -20.24 2.10 21.85
CA MET A 127 -21.68 1.93 21.63
C MET A 127 -22.29 0.69 22.31
N TYR A 128 -21.96 -0.53 21.84
CA TYR A 128 -22.50 -1.80 22.33
C TYR A 128 -21.39 -2.86 22.53
N TYR A 129 -21.68 -3.90 23.32
CA TYR A 129 -20.83 -5.08 23.52
C TYR A 129 -19.36 -4.81 23.91
N GLY A 130 -19.08 -3.74 24.64
CA GLY A 130 -17.75 -3.32 25.08
C GLY A 130 -17.65 -3.20 26.61
N LEU A 131 -16.43 -3.34 27.12
CA LEU A 131 -16.15 -3.25 28.57
C LEU A 131 -16.53 -1.88 29.17
N ASP A 132 -16.50 -0.82 28.37
CA ASP A 132 -16.92 0.53 28.77
C ASP A 132 -18.35 0.58 29.31
N GLN A 133 -19.27 -0.21 28.74
CA GLN A 133 -20.66 -0.23 29.23
C GLN A 133 -20.78 -0.96 30.57
N SER A 134 -20.01 -2.03 30.78
CA SER A 134 -19.95 -2.75 32.05
C SER A 134 -19.43 -1.85 33.17
N ARG A 135 -18.40 -1.04 32.89
CA ARG A 135 -17.82 -0.09 33.84
C ARG A 135 -18.77 1.08 34.15
N ARG A 136 -19.49 1.60 33.15
CA ARG A 136 -20.49 2.67 33.32
C ARG A 136 -21.72 2.20 34.11
N ARG A 137 -22.14 0.94 33.95
CA ARG A 137 -23.22 0.32 34.74
C ARG A 137 -22.86 0.16 36.23
N LYS A 138 -21.60 -0.16 36.55
CA LYS A 138 -21.08 -0.20 37.94
C LYS A 138 -20.83 1.17 38.56
N SER A 139 -20.49 2.19 37.77
CA SER A 139 -20.29 3.56 38.27
C SER A 139 -21.61 4.29 38.56
N ASN A 140 -22.65 4.08 37.74
CA ASN A 140 -23.97 4.68 37.95
C ASN A 140 -24.74 4.10 39.14
N SER A 141 -24.37 2.93 39.67
CA SER A 141 -24.94 2.44 40.93
C SER A 141 -24.31 3.06 42.19
N ARG A 142 -23.20 3.82 42.05
CA ARG A 142 -22.58 4.58 43.15
C ARG A 142 -22.67 6.10 43.02
N LEU A 143 -22.86 6.64 41.82
CA LEU A 143 -22.97 8.08 41.57
C LEU A 143 -24.31 8.45 40.93
N ASN A 144 -25.42 8.21 41.63
CA ASN A 144 -26.69 8.88 41.32
C ASN A 144 -26.86 10.21 42.08
N SER A 145 -25.76 10.75 42.60
CA SER A 145 -25.70 12.05 43.25
C SER A 145 -24.49 12.79 42.69
N LEU A 146 -24.77 13.90 42.00
CA LEU A 146 -23.87 14.97 41.57
C LEU A 146 -23.26 14.87 40.16
N ARG A 147 -23.59 15.93 39.42
CA ARG A 147 -22.99 16.47 38.19
C ARG A 147 -23.41 15.85 36.86
N ARG A 148 -24.63 16.24 36.49
CA ARG A 148 -24.97 16.61 35.11
C ARG A 148 -24.35 17.99 34.84
N GLY A 149 -23.31 18.02 34.01
CA GLY A 149 -22.62 19.24 33.64
C GLY A 149 -21.87 19.03 32.33
N ARG A 150 -22.55 19.43 31.25
CA ARG A 150 -22.08 19.78 29.91
C ARG A 150 -20.58 20.10 29.88
N ASP A 151 -19.81 19.50 28.96
CA ASP A 151 -18.62 20.07 28.29
C ASP A 151 -17.83 18.99 27.54
N ILE A 152 -18.29 18.56 26.34
CA ILE A 152 -17.40 18.11 25.25
C ILE A 152 -18.15 18.34 23.93
N SER A 153 -18.22 19.59 23.49
CA SER A 153 -18.84 19.96 22.21
C SER A 153 -18.08 21.09 21.52
N VAL A 154 -16.75 21.12 21.67
CA VAL A 154 -15.90 22.15 21.02
C VAL A 154 -14.73 21.55 20.22
N LEU A 155 -14.47 20.24 20.28
CA LEU A 155 -13.38 19.61 19.51
C LEU A 155 -13.83 18.85 18.25
N ALA A 156 -15.05 19.11 17.76
CA ALA A 156 -15.55 18.58 16.48
C ALA A 156 -15.62 19.64 15.36
N THR A 157 -15.46 20.92 15.68
CA THR A 157 -15.53 22.03 14.73
C THR A 157 -14.16 22.55 14.26
N GLY A 158 -13.06 22.14 14.90
CA GLY A 158 -11.70 22.55 14.51
C GLY A 158 -11.05 21.73 13.40
N LEU A 159 -11.49 20.48 13.18
CA LEU A 159 -10.86 19.57 12.20
C LEU A 159 -11.59 19.54 10.85
N LEU A 160 -12.77 20.18 10.74
CA LEU A 160 -13.51 20.28 9.49
C LEU A 160 -13.09 21.48 8.61
N LEU A 161 -12.26 22.39 9.14
CA LEU A 161 -11.79 23.58 8.41
C LEU A 161 -10.40 23.41 7.76
N LEU A 162 -9.70 22.30 8.01
CA LEU A 162 -8.38 22.01 7.43
C LEU A 162 -8.40 21.04 6.23
N LEU A 163 -9.57 20.48 5.89
CA LEU A 163 -9.75 19.60 4.73
C LEU A 163 -10.56 20.24 3.60
N GLY A 164 -10.93 21.52 3.72
CA GLY A 164 -11.74 22.25 2.72
C GLY A 164 -10.94 23.00 1.64
N ALA A 165 -9.62 23.07 1.74
CA ALA A 165 -8.78 23.84 0.82
C ALA A 165 -8.02 22.94 -0.17
N CYS A 166 -8.72 22.08 -0.92
CA CYS A 166 -8.21 21.42 -2.13
C CYS A 166 -9.35 20.94 -3.07
N ALA A 167 -10.49 21.63 -3.06
CA ALA A 167 -11.56 21.42 -4.04
C ALA A 167 -11.75 22.68 -4.90
N MET A 168 -10.66 23.14 -5.50
CA MET A 168 -10.70 24.01 -6.69
C MET A 168 -9.64 23.50 -7.65
N GLY A 169 -9.96 22.42 -8.35
CA GLY A 169 -9.28 22.09 -9.60
C GLY A 169 -9.77 23.09 -10.66
N THR A 170 -9.17 24.27 -10.69
CA THR A 170 -9.21 25.13 -11.86
C THR A 170 -8.58 24.35 -13.00
N SER A 171 -9.37 24.08 -14.04
CA SER A 171 -8.88 23.75 -15.36
C SER A 171 -8.06 24.94 -15.89
N VAL A 172 -6.76 24.95 -15.60
CA VAL A 172 -5.81 25.80 -16.31
C VAL A 172 -5.27 24.96 -17.45
N ALA A 173 -5.90 25.11 -18.61
CA ALA A 173 -5.24 24.85 -19.87
C ALA A 173 -4.05 25.81 -19.96
N GLN A 174 -2.85 25.29 -19.75
CA GLN A 174 -1.61 26.05 -19.95
C GLN A 174 -0.94 25.52 -21.22
N SER A 175 -1.30 26.14 -22.33
CA SER A 175 -0.46 26.25 -23.52
C SER A 175 0.72 27.17 -23.17
N GLY A 176 1.90 26.58 -23.01
CA GLY A 176 3.19 27.24 -22.86
C GLY A 176 4.22 26.60 -23.80
N PRO A 177 5.29 27.32 -24.17
CA PRO A 177 5.84 27.33 -25.52
C PRO A 177 6.49 26.01 -25.94
N GLN A 178 6.40 25.70 -27.23
CA GLN A 178 7.26 24.74 -27.91
C GLN A 178 8.72 25.04 -27.57
N GLN A 179 9.30 24.20 -26.72
CA GLN A 179 10.74 24.12 -26.55
C GLN A 179 11.25 22.97 -27.41
N LEU A 180 12.24 23.32 -28.21
CA LEU A 180 12.93 22.51 -29.19
C LEU A 180 13.33 21.15 -28.61
N ALA A 181 13.29 20.15 -29.48
CA ALA A 181 13.68 18.78 -29.23
C ALA A 181 15.07 18.69 -28.57
N GLU A 182 15.08 18.58 -27.24
CA GLU A 182 16.17 17.94 -26.52
C GLU A 182 15.88 16.44 -26.50
N THR A 183 16.78 15.67 -27.11
CA THR A 183 16.73 14.22 -27.14
C THR A 183 16.81 13.70 -25.70
N ASN A 184 15.66 13.39 -25.11
CA ASN A 184 15.57 12.64 -23.86
C ASN A 184 16.49 11.41 -23.96
N PRO A 185 17.36 11.12 -22.99
CA PRO A 185 18.21 9.93 -23.05
C PRO A 185 17.32 8.69 -23.13
N LYS A 186 17.68 7.73 -23.99
CA LYS A 186 16.93 6.48 -24.14
C LYS A 186 16.94 5.72 -22.81
N ASN A 187 15.76 5.40 -22.29
CA ASN A 187 15.61 4.62 -21.07
C ASN A 187 15.48 3.13 -21.40
N ASN A 188 16.15 2.30 -20.61
CA ASN A 188 16.04 0.86 -20.67
C ASN A 188 15.04 0.37 -19.62
N TYR A 189 14.19 -0.58 -19.99
CA TYR A 189 13.10 -1.05 -19.15
C TYR A 189 13.19 -2.56 -18.95
N ALA A 190 12.79 -3.04 -17.77
CA ALA A 190 12.61 -4.46 -17.53
C ALA A 190 11.31 -4.75 -16.79
N VAL A 191 10.62 -5.82 -17.15
CA VAL A 191 9.37 -6.24 -16.52
C VAL A 191 9.52 -7.67 -16.04
N LEU A 192 9.38 -7.90 -14.74
CA LEU A 192 9.26 -9.24 -14.19
C LEU A 192 7.79 -9.65 -14.23
N ILE A 193 7.50 -10.83 -14.78
CA ILE A 193 6.15 -11.39 -14.81
C ILE A 193 6.10 -12.66 -13.96
N SER A 194 5.05 -12.79 -13.15
CA SER A 194 4.85 -13.94 -12.25
C SER A 194 3.79 -14.94 -12.73
N GLN A 195 2.87 -14.50 -13.59
CA GLN A 195 1.76 -15.30 -14.13
C GLN A 195 1.72 -15.29 -15.68
N PRO A 196 1.22 -16.36 -16.35
CA PRO A 196 1.19 -16.44 -17.81
C PRO A 196 0.45 -15.29 -18.51
N ASN A 197 -0.69 -14.88 -17.97
CA ASN A 197 -1.52 -13.79 -18.48
C ASN A 197 -0.83 -12.41 -18.41
N HIS A 198 0.19 -12.23 -17.57
CA HIS A 198 0.94 -10.97 -17.48
C HIS A 198 1.79 -10.72 -18.74
N LEU A 199 2.07 -11.75 -19.54
CA LEU A 199 2.74 -11.58 -20.83
C LEU A 199 1.97 -10.59 -21.73
N LYS A 200 0.64 -10.69 -21.77
CA LYS A 200 -0.20 -9.77 -22.56
C LYS A 200 -0.06 -8.32 -22.11
N ALA A 201 0.01 -8.08 -20.80
CA ALA A 201 0.23 -6.75 -20.25
C ALA A 201 1.62 -6.20 -20.60
N ALA A 202 2.66 -7.05 -20.51
CA ALA A 202 4.02 -6.68 -20.89
C ALA A 202 4.12 -6.33 -22.40
N VAL A 203 3.49 -7.13 -23.27
CA VAL A 203 3.45 -6.90 -24.72
C VAL A 203 2.71 -5.60 -25.06
N ASN A 204 1.53 -5.37 -24.49
CA ASN A 204 0.78 -4.13 -24.71
C ASN A 204 1.56 -2.90 -24.22
N THR A 205 2.31 -3.05 -23.13
CA THR A 205 3.21 -2.00 -22.64
C THR A 205 4.31 -1.70 -23.66
N ALA A 206 4.97 -2.74 -24.19
CA ALA A 206 6.03 -2.59 -25.20
C ALA A 206 5.59 -1.85 -26.46
N GLU A 207 4.36 -2.07 -26.91
CA GLU A 207 3.77 -1.37 -28.06
C GLU A 207 3.50 0.12 -27.77
N THR A 208 3.26 0.46 -26.50
CA THR A 208 2.96 1.84 -26.08
C THR A 208 4.23 2.63 -25.77
N ILE A 209 5.23 1.99 -25.16
CA ILE A 209 6.51 2.61 -24.80
C ILE A 209 7.51 2.52 -25.96
N THR A 210 7.29 3.34 -26.99
CA THR A 210 8.17 3.41 -28.17
C THR A 210 9.29 4.44 -28.01
N SER A 211 10.25 4.47 -28.95
CA SER A 211 11.31 5.49 -29.01
C SER A 211 10.77 6.91 -29.21
N HIS A 212 9.53 7.06 -29.71
CA HIS A 212 8.88 8.35 -29.96
C HIS A 212 7.86 8.73 -28.87
N SER A 213 7.64 7.85 -27.90
CA SER A 213 6.78 8.13 -26.75
C SER A 213 7.53 8.98 -25.71
N THR A 214 6.81 9.55 -24.75
CA THR A 214 7.39 10.24 -23.58
C THR A 214 8.40 9.37 -22.82
N TYR A 215 8.29 8.05 -22.94
CA TYR A 215 9.16 7.07 -22.27
C TYR A 215 10.49 6.82 -23.00
N ASN A 216 10.61 7.27 -24.26
CA ASN A 216 11.77 7.12 -25.15
C ASN A 216 12.53 5.79 -24.94
N ARG A 217 11.88 4.69 -25.30
CA ARG A 217 12.42 3.35 -25.06
C ARG A 217 13.67 3.06 -25.89
N GLY A 218 14.74 2.65 -25.20
CA GLY A 218 15.89 1.96 -25.75
C GLY A 218 15.64 0.46 -25.86
N SER A 219 15.91 -0.28 -24.78
CA SER A 219 15.64 -1.71 -24.69
C SER A 219 14.49 -2.04 -23.73
N LEU A 220 13.82 -3.17 -23.95
CA LEU A 220 12.83 -3.72 -23.02
C LEU A 220 13.04 -5.21 -22.85
N VAL A 221 13.29 -5.62 -21.60
CA VAL A 221 13.46 -7.02 -21.20
C VAL A 221 12.24 -7.49 -20.44
N VAL A 222 11.74 -8.68 -20.75
CA VAL A 222 10.69 -9.36 -19.96
C VAL A 222 11.30 -10.60 -19.32
N MET A 223 11.27 -10.65 -17.99
CA MET A 223 11.82 -11.73 -17.17
C MET A 223 10.67 -12.58 -16.60
N ALA A 224 10.52 -13.80 -17.10
CA ALA A 224 9.51 -14.74 -16.66
C ALA A 224 9.97 -15.54 -15.44
N CYS A 225 9.32 -15.30 -14.29
CA CYS A 225 9.51 -16.06 -13.05
C CYS A 225 8.18 -16.67 -12.58
N GLY A 226 8.25 -17.62 -11.64
CA GLY A 226 7.03 -18.26 -11.13
C GLY A 226 6.32 -19.05 -12.23
N ARG A 227 4.99 -19.01 -12.24
CA ARG A 227 4.18 -19.77 -13.21
C ARG A 227 4.20 -19.18 -14.62
N SER A 228 4.64 -17.93 -14.79
CA SER A 228 4.71 -17.30 -16.11
C SER A 228 5.60 -18.04 -17.11
N VAL A 229 6.53 -18.88 -16.65
CA VAL A 229 7.37 -19.72 -17.52
C VAL A 229 6.55 -20.67 -18.38
N GLU A 230 5.35 -21.07 -17.94
CA GLU A 230 4.40 -21.90 -18.70
C GLU A 230 3.96 -21.20 -20.01
N ALA A 231 3.94 -19.86 -20.05
CA ALA A 231 3.56 -19.09 -21.24
C ALA A 231 4.56 -19.27 -22.40
N PHE A 232 5.79 -19.66 -22.11
CA PHE A 232 6.87 -19.80 -23.10
C PHE A 232 7.08 -21.24 -23.56
N VAL A 233 6.23 -22.18 -23.14
CA VAL A 233 6.25 -23.55 -23.67
C VAL A 233 5.62 -23.56 -25.08
N LYS A 234 6.21 -24.32 -26.02
CA LYS A 234 5.69 -24.49 -27.38
C LYS A 234 4.23 -24.96 -27.35
N GLY A 235 3.35 -24.32 -28.12
CA GLY A 235 1.92 -24.63 -28.13
C GLY A 235 1.13 -24.07 -26.95
N SER A 236 1.72 -23.21 -26.11
CA SER A 236 0.95 -22.52 -25.07
C SER A 236 -0.13 -21.63 -25.67
N ASN A 237 -1.15 -21.32 -24.87
CA ASN A 237 -2.18 -20.35 -25.25
C ASN A 237 -1.64 -18.91 -25.40
N MET A 238 -0.37 -18.66 -25.07
CA MET A 238 0.28 -17.35 -25.11
C MET A 238 1.34 -17.24 -26.23
N GLU A 239 1.49 -18.24 -27.09
CA GLU A 239 2.49 -18.23 -28.17
C GLU A 239 2.24 -17.09 -29.18
N ALA A 240 0.98 -16.73 -29.43
CA ALA A 240 0.63 -15.60 -30.29
C ALA A 240 1.09 -14.26 -29.70
N GLU A 241 0.81 -14.02 -28.42
CA GLU A 241 1.29 -12.86 -27.67
C GLU A 241 2.82 -12.80 -27.61
N PHE A 242 3.49 -13.93 -27.43
CA PHE A 242 4.95 -14.01 -27.46
C PHE A 242 5.52 -13.48 -28.79
N LYS A 243 5.02 -13.97 -29.92
CA LYS A 243 5.43 -13.53 -31.27
C LYS A 243 5.15 -12.04 -31.49
N LYS A 244 3.98 -11.56 -31.01
CA LYS A 244 3.63 -10.14 -31.04
C LYS A 244 4.65 -9.29 -30.28
N GLY A 245 5.06 -9.72 -29.09
CA GLY A 245 6.07 -9.00 -28.33
C GLY A 245 7.49 -9.05 -28.90
N GLN A 246 7.87 -10.15 -29.56
CA GLN A 246 9.13 -10.19 -30.33
C GLN A 246 9.11 -9.14 -31.44
N ALA A 247 8.01 -9.02 -32.18
CA ALA A 247 7.85 -7.98 -33.21
C ALA A 247 7.88 -6.55 -32.61
N ALA A 248 7.43 -6.39 -31.36
CA ALA A 248 7.56 -5.14 -30.60
C ALA A 248 8.98 -4.91 -30.03
N GLY A 249 9.95 -5.79 -30.29
CA GLY A 249 11.33 -5.67 -29.83
C GLY A 249 11.51 -5.93 -28.33
N ILE A 250 10.72 -6.84 -27.76
CA ILE A 250 10.96 -7.37 -26.42
C ILE A 250 12.06 -8.43 -26.47
N THR A 251 12.99 -8.36 -25.51
CA THR A 251 13.92 -9.47 -25.21
C THR A 251 13.35 -10.30 -24.07
N TYR A 252 13.17 -11.60 -24.27
CA TYR A 252 12.58 -12.49 -23.26
C TYR A 252 13.64 -13.31 -22.53
N LYS A 253 13.53 -13.36 -21.20
CA LYS A 253 14.35 -14.17 -20.30
C LYS A 253 13.45 -15.07 -19.47
N VAL A 254 13.87 -16.31 -19.22
CA VAL A 254 13.11 -17.32 -18.48
C VAL A 254 13.90 -17.81 -17.27
N CYS A 255 13.26 -17.89 -16.11
CA CYS A 255 13.92 -18.23 -14.85
C CYS A 255 14.17 -19.74 -14.75
N GLY A 256 15.44 -20.13 -14.72
CA GLY A 256 15.87 -21.52 -14.58
C GLY A 256 15.41 -22.17 -13.28
N MET A 257 15.37 -21.43 -12.16
CA MET A 257 14.79 -21.95 -10.91
C MET A 257 13.30 -22.25 -11.05
N SER A 258 12.55 -21.40 -11.75
CA SER A 258 11.12 -21.62 -11.97
C SER A 258 10.86 -22.78 -12.92
N LEU A 259 11.65 -22.93 -14.00
CA LEU A 259 11.57 -24.11 -14.87
C LEU A 259 11.74 -25.42 -14.07
N LYS A 260 12.74 -25.47 -13.17
CA LYS A 260 12.93 -26.62 -12.27
C LYS A 260 11.76 -26.82 -11.32
N GLN A 261 11.27 -25.74 -10.70
CA GLN A 261 10.15 -25.78 -9.75
C GLN A 261 8.86 -26.32 -10.38
N PHE A 262 8.58 -25.96 -11.64
CA PHE A 262 7.40 -26.39 -12.38
C PHE A 262 7.65 -27.61 -13.29
N ASN A 263 8.83 -28.23 -13.18
CA ASN A 263 9.22 -29.42 -13.93
C ASN A 263 9.07 -29.27 -15.46
N ILE A 264 9.47 -28.12 -15.99
CA ILE A 264 9.43 -27.78 -17.42
C ILE A 264 10.80 -28.01 -18.03
N ASP A 265 10.86 -28.80 -19.10
CA ASP A 265 12.07 -29.04 -19.87
C ASP A 265 12.43 -27.82 -20.75
N PRO A 266 13.63 -27.22 -20.60
CA PRO A 266 14.14 -26.18 -21.50
C PRO A 266 13.96 -26.44 -23.00
N GLY A 267 14.05 -27.69 -23.46
CA GLY A 267 13.90 -28.06 -24.87
C GLY A 267 12.47 -27.85 -25.42
N THR A 268 11.50 -27.70 -24.53
CA THR A 268 10.08 -27.46 -24.85
C THR A 268 9.73 -25.98 -24.99
N LEU A 269 10.66 -25.07 -24.70
CA LEU A 269 10.42 -23.63 -24.80
C LEU A 269 10.43 -23.15 -26.26
N VAL A 270 9.66 -22.10 -26.54
CA VAL A 270 9.67 -21.38 -27.82
C VAL A 270 11.06 -20.81 -28.12
N GLU A 271 11.40 -20.70 -29.40
CA GLU A 271 12.69 -20.14 -29.83
C GLU A 271 12.77 -18.62 -29.54
N GLY A 272 13.96 -18.13 -29.19
CA GLY A 272 14.20 -16.71 -28.90
C GLY A 272 13.97 -16.30 -27.45
N VAL A 273 14.00 -17.25 -26.51
CA VAL A 273 14.10 -16.98 -25.07
C VAL A 273 15.45 -17.43 -24.55
N ASP A 274 16.07 -16.64 -23.67
CA ASP A 274 17.28 -17.07 -22.96
C ASP A 274 16.94 -17.49 -21.53
N ILE A 275 17.54 -18.58 -21.07
CA ILE A 275 17.36 -19.05 -19.70
C ILE A 275 18.43 -18.40 -18.82
N VAL A 276 18.00 -17.75 -17.75
CA VAL A 276 18.88 -17.23 -16.71
C VAL A 276 18.76 -18.09 -15.46
N PRO A 277 19.86 -18.43 -14.75
CA PRO A 277 19.80 -19.32 -13.59
C PRO A 277 18.82 -18.84 -12.52
N ASN A 278 18.88 -17.55 -12.16
CA ASN A 278 18.02 -16.91 -11.18
C ASN A 278 17.48 -15.58 -11.73
N GLY A 279 16.17 -15.51 -11.93
CA GLY A 279 15.52 -14.33 -12.49
C GLY A 279 15.54 -13.09 -11.59
N LEU A 280 15.52 -13.27 -10.26
CA LEU A 280 15.53 -12.14 -9.32
C LEU A 280 16.90 -11.46 -9.28
N THR A 281 17.99 -12.23 -9.24
CA THR A 281 19.34 -11.67 -9.30
C THR A 281 19.58 -10.96 -10.63
N TYR A 282 19.10 -11.54 -11.73
CA TYR A 282 19.16 -10.88 -13.04
C TYR A 282 18.39 -9.54 -13.07
N MET A 283 17.22 -9.45 -12.44
CA MET A 283 16.51 -8.16 -12.32
C MET A 283 17.27 -7.14 -11.48
N PHE A 284 17.93 -7.56 -10.40
CA PHE A 284 18.80 -6.66 -9.62
C PHE A 284 20.02 -6.19 -10.43
N ASP A 285 20.59 -7.06 -11.26
CA ASP A 285 21.70 -6.68 -12.16
C ASP A 285 21.24 -5.63 -13.18
N LEU A 286 20.03 -5.78 -13.74
CA LEU A 286 19.44 -4.79 -14.64
C LEU A 286 19.18 -3.45 -13.93
N GLN A 287 18.67 -3.46 -12.70
CA GLN A 287 18.50 -2.24 -11.90
C GLN A 287 19.85 -1.52 -11.70
N GLN A 288 20.91 -2.25 -11.39
CA GLN A 288 22.27 -1.68 -11.24
C GLN A 288 22.82 -1.12 -12.56
N GLN A 289 22.41 -1.68 -13.70
CA GLN A 289 22.73 -1.17 -15.04
C GLN A 289 21.85 0.02 -15.46
N GLY A 290 20.98 0.52 -14.58
CA GLY A 290 20.13 1.69 -14.83
C GLY A 290 18.82 1.38 -15.54
N TYR A 291 18.38 0.11 -15.57
CA TYR A 291 17.05 -0.23 -16.06
C TYR A 291 15.97 0.23 -15.09
N VAL A 292 14.88 0.79 -15.63
CA VAL A 292 13.65 1.03 -14.90
C VAL A 292 12.84 -0.26 -14.88
N THR A 293 12.54 -0.77 -13.68
CA THR A 293 11.92 -2.10 -13.53
C THR A 293 10.52 -2.05 -12.97
N VAL A 294 9.63 -2.92 -13.46
CA VAL A 294 8.27 -3.14 -12.94
C VAL A 294 8.06 -4.63 -12.69
N GLU A 295 7.26 -4.98 -11.69
CA GLU A 295 6.83 -6.35 -11.41
C GLU A 295 5.32 -6.46 -11.63
N LEU A 296 4.89 -7.53 -12.30
CA LEU A 296 3.50 -7.88 -12.58
C LEU A 296 3.12 -9.20 -11.91
#